data_AF-A0A3G6THS9-F1
#
_entry.id   AF-A0A3G6THS9-F1
#
_cell.length_a   1.000
_cell.length_b   1.000
_cell.length_c   1.000
_cell.angle_alpha   90.00
_cell.angle_beta   90.00
_cell.angle_gamma   90.00
#
_symmetry.space_group_name_H-M   'P 1'
#
loop_
_entity.id
_entity.type
_entity.pdbx_description
1 polymer ?
#
loop_
_entity_poly.entity_id
_entity_poly.type
_entity_poly.pdbx_seq_one_letter_code
_entity_poly.pdbx_strand_id
1 'polypeptide(L)'
;MKQNILLFTLCVFINLLIGNIILIIIFPNLPFLYNILISLFVFIIYGIVFYRLDVVPKHYKQWEIAGISAGLSLSSLLIACIFTSIANRLPTDSIMTAGLKGIIPLFIFALVLASPFWIPIAIFNFACLYFMKEDI
;
A
#
# COMPACT_ATOMS: atom_id res chain seq x y z
N MET A 1 28.82 -5.22 3.99
CA MET A 1 27.70 -5.08 3.03
C MET A 1 26.79 -6.32 3.04
N LYS A 2 26.24 -6.74 4.19
CA LYS A 2 25.35 -7.93 4.27
C LYS A 2 24.10 -7.75 5.15
N GLN A 3 23.82 -6.53 5.60
CA GLN A 3 22.57 -6.09 6.24
C GLN A 3 21.99 -5.07 5.26
N ASN A 4 20.84 -5.26 4.60
CA ASN A 4 19.51 -5.22 5.18
C ASN A 4 18.46 -5.99 4.34
N ILE A 5 18.87 -6.97 3.53
CA ILE A 5 17.97 -7.78 2.70
C ILE A 5 16.91 -8.50 3.56
N LEU A 6 17.28 -8.99 4.74
CA LEU A 6 16.34 -9.67 5.62
C LEU A 6 15.26 -8.71 6.15
N LEU A 7 15.64 -7.50 6.57
CA LEU A 7 14.70 -6.48 7.05
C LEU A 7 13.82 -5.97 5.91
N PHE A 8 14.39 -5.76 4.72
CA PHE A 8 13.66 -5.46 3.48
C PHE A 8 12.59 -6.51 3.18
N THR A 9 13.00 -7.78 3.10
CA THR A 9 12.10 -8.89 2.79
C THR A 9 11.01 -9.02 3.85
N LEU A 10 11.36 -8.87 5.13
CA LEU A 10 10.42 -8.94 6.24
C LEU A 10 9.40 -7.80 6.20
N CYS A 11 9.84 -6.56 5.96
CA CYS A 11 8.95 -5.41 5.84
C CYS A 11 8.00 -5.54 4.65
N VAL A 12 8.50 -5.94 3.47
CA VAL A 12 7.65 -6.18 2.29
C VAL A 12 6.67 -7.33 2.54
N PHE A 13 7.13 -8.42 3.16
CA PHE A 13 6.29 -9.58 3.46
C PHE A 13 5.18 -9.26 4.47
N ILE A 14 5.48 -8.52 5.55
CA ILE A 14 4.48 -8.12 6.53
C ILE A 14 3.43 -7.19 5.91
N ASN A 15 3.85 -6.23 5.07
CA ASN A 15 2.90 -5.38 4.36
C ASN A 15 1.98 -6.19 3.43
N LEU A 16 2.54 -7.17 2.72
CA LEU A 16 1.77 -8.06 1.87
C LEU A 16 0.77 -8.90 2.68
N LEU A 17 1.22 -9.46 3.80
CA LEU A 17 0.41 -10.29 4.70
C LEU A 17 -0.75 -9.48 5.28
N ILE A 18 -0.45 -8.33 5.90
CA ILE A 18 -1.45 -7.45 6.50
C ILE A 18 -2.41 -6.94 5.42
N GLY A 19 -1.90 -6.51 4.26
CA GLY A 19 -2.73 -6.05 3.15
C GLY A 19 -3.72 -7.11 2.67
N ASN A 20 -3.28 -8.36 2.52
CA ASN A 20 -4.18 -9.47 2.14
C ASN A 20 -5.18 -9.82 3.24
N ILE A 21 -4.79 -9.81 4.52
CA ILE A 21 -5.72 -10.02 5.64
C ILE A 21 -6.81 -8.95 5.63
N ILE A 22 -6.42 -7.69 5.46
CA ILE A 22 -7.37 -6.55 5.38
C ILE A 22 -8.31 -6.72 4.20
N LEU A 23 -7.81 -7.09 3.02
CA LEU A 23 -8.66 -7.32 1.84
C LEU A 23 -9.70 -8.41 2.10
N ILE A 24 -9.32 -9.52 2.75
CA ILE A 24 -10.24 -10.62 3.08
C ILE A 24 -11.29 -10.17 4.10
N ILE A 25 -10.90 -9.40 5.12
CA ILE A 25 -11.81 -8.95 6.19
C ILE A 25 -12.78 -7.87 5.69
N ILE A 26 -12.28 -6.87 4.97
CA ILE A 26 -13.07 -5.72 4.52
C ILE A 26 -13.89 -6.08 3.27
N PHE A 27 -13.34 -6.90 2.38
CA PHE A 27 -13.96 -7.29 1.11
C PHE A 27 -14.04 -8.81 0.95
N PRO A 28 -14.83 -9.51 1.79
CA PRO A 28 -14.93 -10.96 1.76
C PRO A 28 -15.48 -11.52 0.44
N ASN A 29 -16.22 -10.70 -0.31
CA ASN A 29 -16.82 -11.06 -1.60
C ASN A 29 -15.96 -10.64 -2.80
N LEU A 30 -14.75 -10.12 -2.59
CA LEU A 30 -13.88 -9.73 -3.70
C LEU A 30 -13.47 -10.98 -4.49
N PRO A 31 -13.64 -11.02 -5.83
CA PRO A 31 -13.21 -12.16 -6.61
C PRO A 31 -11.71 -12.40 -6.44
N PHE A 32 -11.30 -13.67 -6.32
CA PHE A 32 -9.92 -14.07 -6.06
C PHE A 32 -8.88 -13.44 -7.01
N LEU A 33 -9.25 -13.26 -8.28
CA LEU A 33 -8.42 -12.62 -9.29
C LEU A 33 -8.08 -11.16 -8.95
N TYR A 34 -9.02 -10.40 -8.39
CA TYR A 34 -8.77 -9.02 -7.95
C TYR A 34 -7.87 -8.97 -6.71
N ASN A 35 -7.99 -9.92 -5.78
CA ASN A 35 -7.09 -10.03 -4.63
C ASN A 35 -5.64 -10.25 -5.09
N ILE A 36 -5.42 -11.17 -6.04
CA ILE A 36 -4.09 -11.41 -6.61
C ILE A 36 -3.54 -10.14 -7.28
N LEU A 37 -4.35 -9.47 -8.11
CA LEU A 37 -3.94 -8.24 -8.81
C LEU A 37 -3.54 -7.14 -7.83
N ILE A 38 -4.37 -6.87 -6.81
CA ILE A 38 -4.06 -5.84 -5.79
C ILE A 38 -2.77 -6.21 -5.06
N SER A 39 -2.65 -7.45 -4.59
CA SER A 39 -1.45 -7.91 -3.88
C SER A 39 -0.18 -7.78 -4.74
N LEU A 40 -0.25 -8.09 -6.03
CA LEU A 40 0.87 -8.00 -6.95
C LEU A 40 1.28 -6.54 -7.21
N PHE A 41 0.32 -5.63 -7.40
CA PHE A 41 0.61 -4.20 -7.55
C PHE A 41 1.25 -3.60 -6.28
N VAL A 42 0.70 -3.93 -5.12
CA VAL A 42 1.25 -3.48 -3.83
C VAL A 42 2.68 -4.01 -3.64
N PHE A 43 2.93 -5.29 -3.95
CA PHE A 43 4.26 -5.87 -3.89
C PHE A 43 5.27 -5.13 -4.77
N ILE A 44 4.91 -4.83 -6.02
CA ILE A 44 5.80 -4.12 -6.96
C ILE A 44 6.11 -2.72 -6.46
N ILE A 45 5.10 -1.97 -6.00
CA ILE A 45 5.30 -0.59 -5.54
C ILE A 45 6.17 -0.55 -4.28
N TYR A 46 5.85 -1.39 -3.29
CA TYR A 46 6.65 -1.48 -2.07
C TYR A 46 8.07 -1.92 -2.41
N GLY A 47 8.23 -2.98 -3.22
CA GLY A 47 9.52 -3.47 -3.66
C GLY A 47 10.36 -2.39 -4.33
N ILE A 48 9.81 -1.63 -5.28
CA ILE A 48 10.53 -0.55 -5.98
C ILE A 48 10.93 0.56 -5.01
N VAL A 49 10.03 1.03 -4.15
CA VAL A 49 10.32 2.16 -3.26
C VAL A 49 11.35 1.78 -2.20
N PHE A 50 11.17 0.65 -1.53
CA PHE A 50 12.16 0.16 -0.57
C PHE A 50 13.51 -0.16 -1.25
N TYR A 51 13.52 -0.72 -2.47
CA TYR A 51 14.76 -0.97 -3.21
C TYR A 51 15.48 0.33 -3.59
N ARG A 52 14.75 1.35 -4.04
CA ARG A 52 15.33 2.66 -4.35
C ARG A 52 15.94 3.34 -3.12
N LEU A 53 15.32 3.16 -1.96
CA LEU A 53 15.80 3.70 -0.69
C LEU A 53 17.05 2.98 -0.18
N ASP A 54 17.15 1.67 -0.41
CA ASP A 54 18.31 0.85 -0.04
C ASP A 54 19.53 1.13 -0.97
N VAL A 55 19.31 1.23 -2.28
CA VAL A 55 20.39 1.39 -3.28
C VAL A 55 20.96 2.81 -3.31
N VAL A 56 20.17 3.82 -2.99
CA VAL A 56 20.61 5.22 -2.99
C VAL A 56 20.58 5.75 -1.56
N PRO A 57 21.65 5.52 -0.77
CA PRO A 57 21.72 6.03 0.60
C PRO A 57 21.82 7.56 0.55
N LYS A 58 20.67 8.22 0.63
CA LYS A 58 20.56 9.65 0.92
C LYS A 58 20.26 9.81 2.39
N HIS A 59 20.79 10.86 3.01
CA HIS A 59 20.35 11.28 4.34
C HIS A 59 18.95 11.88 4.27
N TYR A 60 17.94 11.00 4.26
CA TYR A 60 16.55 11.41 4.38
C TYR A 60 16.29 11.95 5.78
N LYS A 61 15.66 13.13 5.87
CA LYS A 61 15.16 13.67 7.14
C LYS A 61 13.97 12.82 7.61
N GLN A 62 13.74 12.80 8.92
CA GLN A 62 12.67 11.99 9.52
C GLN A 62 11.28 12.29 8.91
N TRP A 63 11.01 13.55 8.58
CA TRP A 63 9.79 13.98 7.89
C TRP A 63 9.66 13.44 6.47
N GLU A 64 10.78 13.29 5.74
CA GLU A 64 10.76 12.73 4.38
C GLU A 64 10.42 11.25 4.41
N ILE A 65 10.96 10.50 5.39
CA ILE A 65 10.66 9.09 5.59
C ILE A 65 9.19 8.90 5.97
N ALA A 66 8.66 9.75 6.85
CA ALA A 66 7.24 9.74 7.23
C ALA A 66 6.33 10.08 6.04
N GLY A 67 6.73 11.03 5.19
CA GLY A 67 6.01 11.36 3.96
C GLY A 67 6.00 10.19 2.97
N ILE A 68 7.13 9.51 2.80
CA ILE A 68 7.25 8.33 1.93
C ILE A 68 6.39 7.19 2.47
N SER A 69 6.44 6.89 3.78
CA SER A 69 5.66 5.79 4.37
C SER A 69 4.16 6.04 4.29
N ALA A 70 3.72 7.29 4.54
CA ALA A 70 2.33 7.69 4.38
C ALA A 70 1.89 7.60 2.91
N GLY A 71 2.71 8.10 1.97
CA GLY A 71 2.43 8.02 0.53
C GLY A 71 2.35 6.57 0.03
N LEU A 72 3.22 5.68 0.52
CA LEU A 72 3.20 4.26 0.19
C LEU A 72 1.92 3.57 0.69
N SER A 73 1.50 3.90 1.90
CA SER A 73 0.30 3.35 2.51
C SER A 73 -0.96 3.86 1.79
N LEU A 74 -1.03 5.17 1.50
CA LEU A 74 -2.14 5.79 0.77
C LEU A 74 -2.23 5.31 -0.68
N SER A 75 -1.10 5.12 -1.38
CA SER A 75 -1.10 4.59 -2.74
C SER A 75 -1.59 3.14 -2.80
N SER A 76 -1.21 2.30 -1.83
CA SER A 76 -1.76 0.94 -1.72
C SER A 76 -3.27 0.93 -1.48
N LEU A 77 -3.75 1.84 -0.62
CA LEU A 77 -5.18 2.03 -0.37
C LEU A 77 -5.92 2.48 -1.65
N LEU A 78 -5.35 3.43 -2.40
CA LEU A 78 -5.93 3.92 -3.66
C LEU A 78 -6.08 2.79 -4.67
N ILE A 79 -5.05 1.96 -4.85
CA ILE A 79 -5.07 0.82 -5.76
C ILE A 79 -6.14 -0.18 -5.34
N ALA A 80 -6.18 -0.56 -4.07
CA ALA A 80 -7.22 -1.44 -3.54
C ALA A 80 -8.62 -0.88 -3.80
N CYS A 81 -8.84 0.42 -3.58
CA CYS A 81 -10.12 1.09 -3.84
C CYS A 81 -10.48 1.08 -5.33
N ILE A 82 -9.54 1.35 -6.23
CA ILE A 82 -9.77 1.34 -7.69
C ILE A 82 -10.20 -0.06 -8.15
N PHE A 83 -9.42 -1.08 -7.81
CA PHE A 83 -9.72 -2.46 -8.23
C PHE A 83 -11.01 -2.99 -7.60
N THR A 84 -11.28 -2.64 -6.34
CA THR A 84 -12.53 -3.00 -5.68
C THR A 84 -13.73 -2.29 -6.30
N SER A 85 -13.58 -1.01 -6.66
CA SER A 85 -14.65 -0.28 -7.34
C SER A 85 -14.92 -0.83 -8.73
N ILE A 86 -13.89 -1.28 -9.47
CA ILE A 86 -14.06 -1.95 -10.76
C ILE A 86 -14.78 -3.29 -10.56
N ALA A 87 -14.31 -4.10 -9.60
CA ALA A 87 -14.90 -5.41 -9.29
C ALA A 87 -16.39 -5.33 -8.97
N ASN A 88 -16.81 -4.32 -8.17
CA ASN A 88 -18.20 -4.16 -7.75
C ASN A 88 -19.12 -3.47 -8.78
N ARG A 89 -18.59 -2.72 -9.76
CA ARG A 89 -19.39 -1.96 -10.74
C ARG A 89 -19.53 -2.62 -12.11
N LEU A 90 -19.02 -3.83 -12.27
CA LEU A 90 -19.02 -4.57 -13.53
C LEU A 90 -20.39 -4.84 -14.21
N PRO A 91 -21.59 -4.70 -13.60
CA PRO A 91 -22.81 -4.88 -14.36
C PRO A 91 -23.44 -3.61 -14.97
N THR A 92 -23.13 -2.38 -14.51
CA THR A 92 -24.07 -1.26 -14.76
C THR A 92 -23.52 0.04 -15.33
N ASP A 93 -22.22 0.34 -15.29
CA ASP A 93 -21.71 1.63 -15.81
C ASP A 93 -20.47 1.45 -16.69
N SER A 94 -20.35 2.30 -17.72
CA SER A 94 -19.14 2.38 -18.53
C SER A 94 -17.92 2.67 -17.63
N ILE A 95 -16.85 1.87 -17.78
CA ILE A 95 -15.63 1.88 -16.96
C ILE A 95 -15.10 3.31 -16.69
N MET A 96 -15.25 4.19 -17.68
CA MET A 96 -14.81 5.58 -17.64
C MET A 96 -15.67 6.49 -16.74
N THR A 97 -17.00 6.32 -16.73
CA THR A 97 -17.91 7.14 -15.90
C THR A 97 -17.94 6.66 -14.45
N ALA A 98 -17.81 5.35 -14.23
CA ALA A 98 -17.62 4.76 -12.92
C ALA A 98 -16.31 5.22 -12.26
N GLY A 99 -15.23 5.32 -13.04
CA GLY A 99 -13.93 5.83 -12.59
C GLY A 99 -13.96 7.32 -12.22
N LEU A 100 -14.42 8.21 -13.11
CA LEU A 100 -14.26 9.65 -12.90
C LEU A 100 -15.19 10.28 -11.85
N LYS A 101 -16.46 9.84 -11.74
CA LYS A 101 -17.43 10.46 -10.82
C LYS A 101 -17.44 9.83 -9.42
N GLY A 102 -17.02 8.57 -9.29
CA GLY A 102 -17.10 7.81 -8.04
C GLY A 102 -15.81 7.73 -7.25
N ILE A 103 -14.63 7.75 -7.89
CA ILE A 103 -13.36 7.42 -7.24
C ILE A 103 -12.97 8.43 -6.17
N ILE A 104 -13.12 9.74 -6.42
CA ILE A 104 -12.62 10.75 -5.48
C ILE A 104 -13.44 10.74 -4.18
N PRO A 105 -14.79 10.79 -4.19
CA PRO A 105 -15.57 10.69 -2.96
C PRO A 105 -15.36 9.34 -2.26
N LEU A 106 -15.32 8.25 -3.02
CA LEU A 106 -15.17 6.90 -2.47
C LEU A 106 -13.78 6.70 -1.86
N PHE A 107 -12.74 7.30 -2.43
CA PHE A 107 -11.40 7.34 -1.86
C PHE A 107 -11.35 8.16 -0.58
N ILE A 108 -12.01 9.32 -0.51
CA ILE A 108 -12.07 10.14 0.73
C ILE A 108 -12.77 9.34 1.85
N PHE A 109 -13.92 8.74 1.56
CA PHE A 109 -14.62 7.89 2.53
C PHE A 109 -13.79 6.67 2.93
N ALA A 110 -13.14 6.00 1.96
CA ALA A 110 -12.26 4.88 2.24
C ALA A 110 -11.04 5.29 3.06
N LEU A 111 -10.48 6.49 2.86
CA LEU A 111 -9.35 7.00 3.62
C LEU A 111 -9.73 7.21 5.09
N VAL A 112 -10.93 7.75 5.36
CA VAL A 112 -11.44 7.89 6.73
C VAL A 112 -11.78 6.54 7.35
N LEU A 113 -12.52 5.68 6.65
CA LEU A 113 -12.97 4.39 7.16
C LEU A 113 -11.83 3.38 7.32
N ALA A 114 -10.83 3.42 6.43
CA ALA A 114 -9.65 2.57 6.51
C ALA A 114 -8.55 3.17 7.38
N SER A 115 -8.74 4.34 7.99
CA SER A 115 -7.78 4.96 8.91
C SER A 115 -7.31 4.04 10.05
N PRO A 116 -8.13 3.15 10.63
CA PRO A 116 -7.67 2.20 11.63
C PRO A 116 -6.66 1.19 11.07
N PHE A 117 -6.57 1.04 9.74
CA PHE A 117 -5.71 0.09 9.06
C PHE A 117 -4.50 0.76 8.40
N TRP A 118 -4.71 1.83 7.62
CA TRP A 118 -3.60 2.46 6.88
C TRP A 118 -2.67 3.28 7.78
N ILE A 119 -3.16 3.83 8.90
CA ILE A 119 -2.31 4.59 9.83
C ILE A 119 -1.31 3.67 10.54
N PRO A 120 -1.71 2.53 11.15
CA PRO A 120 -0.74 1.60 11.73
C PRO A 120 0.25 1.05 10.70
N ILE A 121 -0.19 0.78 9.47
CA ILE A 121 0.70 0.37 8.37
C ILE A 121 1.72 1.47 8.05
N ALA A 122 1.31 2.73 8.00
CA ALA A 122 2.22 3.84 7.76
C ALA A 122 3.26 4.00 8.88
N ILE A 123 2.87 3.75 10.14
CA ILE A 123 3.77 3.76 11.30
C ILE A 123 4.75 2.57 11.22
N PHE A 124 4.27 1.38 10.88
CA PHE A 124 5.11 0.20 10.70
C PHE A 124 6.14 0.42 9.57
N ASN A 125 5.69 0.95 8.43
CA ASN A 125 6.56 1.31 7.31
C ASN A 125 7.59 2.37 7.69
N PHE A 126 7.21 3.34 8.50
CA PHE A 126 8.13 4.33 9.04
C PHE A 126 9.20 3.66 9.91
N ALA A 127 8.82 2.77 10.83
CA ALA A 127 9.77 2.03 11.67
C ALA A 127 10.72 1.17 10.82
N CYS A 128 10.20 0.44 9.83
CA CYS A 128 10.99 -0.32 8.87
C CYS A 128 12.04 0.55 8.17
N LEU A 129 11.64 1.69 7.61
CA LEU A 129 12.56 2.61 6.93
C LEU A 129 13.54 3.28 7.90
N TYR A 130 13.12 3.55 9.14
CA TYR A 130 13.95 4.14 10.18
C TYR A 130 15.09 3.19 10.59
N PHE A 131 14.79 1.93 10.88
CA PHE A 131 15.80 0.92 11.21
C PHE A 131 16.72 0.60 10.02
N MET A 132 16.19 0.60 8.78
CA MET A 132 17.04 0.46 7.59
C MET A 132 18.01 1.63 7.39
N LYS A 133 17.69 2.81 7.92
CA LYS A 133 18.55 4.00 7.87
C LYS A 133 19.65 4.00 8.95
N GLU A 134 19.40 3.42 10.12
CA GLU A 134 20.32 3.46 11.27
C GLU A 134 21.53 2.52 11.16
N ASP A 135 21.56 1.60 10.20
CA ASP A 135 22.73 0.72 9.94
C ASP A 135 23.81 1.37 9.02
N ILE A 136 24.01 2.69 9.10
CA ILE A 136 25.12 3.42 8.45
C ILE A 136 25.95 4.16 9.50
#